data_AF-V9GZ67-F1
#
_entry.id   AF-V9GZ67-F1
#
_cell.length_a   1.000
_cell.length_b   1.000
_cell.length_c   1.000
_cell.angle_alpha   90.00
_cell.angle_beta   90.00
_cell.angle_gamma   90.00
#
_symmetry.space_group_name_H-M   'P 1'
#
loop_
_entity.id
_entity.type
_entity.pdbx_description
1 polymer ?
#
loop_
_entity_poly.entity_id
_entity_poly.type
_entity_poly.pdbx_seq_one_letter_code
_entity_poly.pdbx_strand_id
1 'polypeptide(L)'
;MAIDSGFRNSGITVGKRGKTMLAVRSTHGLEVPLSHKGKLMVTEEYIDFLLNVANQKMEENKKRIERFYNCLQHALERETMTNLHPKIKEKNNSSYIHKKKRNPEKTRAQCITKESDEELENDDDDDLGINVTIFPEDY
;
A
#
# COMPACT_ATOMS: atom_id res chain seq x y z
N MET A 1 10.05 6.02 1.66
CA MET A 1 9.27 6.06 2.93
C MET A 1 8.66 4.70 3.26
N ALA A 2 7.55 4.27 2.65
CA ALA A 2 6.86 3.02 3.03
C ALA A 2 7.77 1.76 2.96
N ILE A 3 8.54 1.59 1.89
CA ILE A 3 9.47 0.46 1.72
C ILE A 3 10.57 0.49 2.80
N ASP A 4 11.14 1.67 3.05
CA ASP A 4 12.22 1.87 4.02
C ASP A 4 11.76 1.61 5.46
N SER A 5 10.48 1.87 5.74
CA SER A 5 9.84 1.58 7.04
C SER A 5 9.36 0.13 7.18
N GLY A 6 9.59 -0.73 6.18
CA GLY A 6 9.29 -2.17 6.26
C GLY A 6 7.93 -2.58 5.69
N PHE A 7 7.24 -1.71 4.95
CA PHE A 7 6.00 -2.01 4.22
C PHE A 7 6.31 -2.37 2.77
N ARG A 8 6.92 -3.54 2.57
CA ARG A 8 7.45 -3.99 1.26
C ARG A 8 6.34 -4.35 0.25
N ASN A 9 5.14 -4.65 0.72
CA ASN A 9 3.98 -4.97 -0.12
C ASN A 9 3.17 -3.73 -0.50
N SER A 10 3.76 -2.54 -0.39
CA SER A 10 3.11 -1.27 -0.74
C SER A 10 3.11 -1.03 -2.24
N GLY A 11 2.10 -0.32 -2.73
CA GLY A 11 1.94 -0.04 -4.16
C GLY A 11 1.12 1.21 -4.43
N ILE A 12 1.23 1.74 -5.65
CA ILE A 12 0.50 2.92 -6.11
C ILE A 12 -0.38 2.50 -7.28
N THR A 13 -1.63 2.97 -7.27
CA THR A 13 -2.60 2.77 -8.35
C THR A 13 -3.14 4.11 -8.80
N VAL A 14 -3.31 4.30 -10.11
CA VAL A 14 -3.96 5.48 -10.69
C VAL A 14 -5.36 5.09 -11.16
N GLY A 15 -6.37 5.70 -10.54
CA GLY A 15 -7.78 5.50 -10.86
C GLY A 15 -8.28 6.42 -11.97
N LYS A 16 -9.54 6.22 -12.35
CA LYS A 16 -10.26 7.11 -13.29
C LYS A 16 -10.29 8.54 -12.73
N ARG A 17 -10.38 9.54 -13.62
CA ARG A 17 -10.45 10.98 -13.28
C ARG A 17 -9.23 11.50 -12.50
N GLY A 18 -8.06 10.87 -12.66
CA GLY A 18 -6.79 11.37 -12.11
C GLY A 18 -6.57 11.12 -10.61
N LYS A 19 -7.41 10.32 -9.95
CA LYS A 19 -7.21 9.96 -8.53
C LYS A 19 -6.00 9.02 -8.41
N THR A 20 -5.03 9.36 -7.57
CA THR A 20 -3.89 8.47 -7.25
C THR A 20 -4.11 7.88 -5.87
N MET A 21 -4.05 6.55 -5.76
CA MET A 21 -4.23 5.80 -4.52
C MET A 21 -2.92 5.11 -4.14
N LEU A 22 -2.49 5.27 -2.89
CA LEU A 22 -1.34 4.58 -2.31
C LEU A 22 -1.85 3.54 -1.31
N ALA A 23 -1.41 2.30 -1.46
CA ALA A 23 -1.63 1.23 -0.49
C ALA A 23 -0.34 0.96 0.29
N VAL A 24 -0.39 1.07 1.61
CA VAL A 24 0.73 0.73 2.50
C VAL A 24 0.42 -0.60 3.20
N ARG A 25 1.18 -1.66 2.87
CA ARG A 25 0.91 -3.02 3.38
C ARG A 25 2.17 -3.67 3.94
N SER A 26 2.02 -4.33 5.08
CA SER A 26 3.09 -5.06 5.77
C SER A 26 3.32 -6.43 5.13
N THR A 27 4.44 -7.05 5.49
CA THR A 27 4.71 -8.47 5.19
C THR A 27 4.40 -9.37 6.39
N HIS A 28 4.01 -8.79 7.52
CA HIS A 28 3.65 -9.56 8.70
C HIS A 28 2.24 -10.12 8.58
N GLY A 29 2.13 -11.42 8.73
CA GLY A 29 0.87 -12.13 8.91
C GLY A 29 1.13 -13.35 9.78
N LEU A 30 0.11 -13.82 10.49
CA LEU A 30 0.13 -15.07 11.23
C LEU A 30 -1.19 -15.77 10.98
N GLU A 31 -1.17 -16.83 10.19
CA GLU A 31 -2.32 -17.65 9.86
C GLU A 31 -1.99 -19.09 10.24
N VAL A 32 -2.79 -19.67 11.13
CA VAL A 32 -2.57 -21.01 11.67
C VAL A 32 -3.92 -21.69 11.89
N PRO A 33 -4.13 -22.93 11.42
CA PRO A 33 -5.35 -23.68 11.70
C PRO A 33 -5.38 -24.13 13.17
N LEU A 34 -6.41 -23.74 13.91
CA LEU A 34 -6.58 -24.14 15.31
C LEU A 34 -7.56 -25.32 15.46
N SER A 35 -8.59 -25.37 14.61
CA SER A 35 -9.64 -26.38 14.66
C SER A 35 -10.03 -26.86 13.27
N HIS A 36 -10.59 -28.08 13.22
CA HIS A 36 -11.15 -28.65 12.01
C HIS A 36 -12.45 -29.38 12.35
N LYS A 37 -13.54 -29.06 11.64
CA LYS A 37 -14.87 -29.67 11.85
C LYS A 37 -15.34 -29.61 13.32
N GLY A 38 -15.13 -28.47 13.97
CA GLY A 38 -15.51 -28.26 15.37
C GLY A 38 -14.60 -28.92 16.42
N LYS A 39 -13.56 -29.65 16.00
CA LYS A 39 -12.58 -30.25 16.91
C LYS A 39 -11.32 -29.39 16.97
N LEU A 40 -10.91 -28.99 18.18
CA LEU A 40 -9.62 -28.35 18.42
C LEU A 40 -8.48 -29.35 18.10
N MET A 41 -7.51 -28.92 17.30
CA MET A 41 -6.40 -29.76 16.83
C MET A 41 -5.06 -29.43 17.51
N VAL A 42 -5.07 -28.43 18.38
CA VAL A 42 -3.88 -27.89 19.02
C VAL A 42 -3.96 -28.08 20.53
N THR A 43 -2.81 -28.16 21.17
CA THR A 43 -2.72 -28.23 22.64
C THR A 43 -2.72 -26.84 23.24
N GLU A 44 -2.91 -26.73 24.55
CA GLU A 44 -2.88 -25.46 25.27
C GLU A 44 -1.50 -24.80 25.19
N GLU A 45 -0.43 -25.59 25.29
CA GLU A 45 0.94 -25.08 25.19
C GLU A 45 1.23 -24.48 23.80
N TYR A 46 0.59 -25.02 22.77
CA TYR A 46 0.69 -24.45 21.42
C TYR A 46 -0.02 -23.10 21.32
N ILE A 47 -1.14 -22.92 22.02
CA ILE A 47 -1.84 -21.63 22.08
C ILE A 47 -0.96 -20.58 22.78
N ASP A 48 -0.32 -20.94 23.90
CA ASP A 48 0.60 -20.04 24.61
C ASP A 48 1.78 -19.63 23.72
N PHE A 49 2.33 -20.59 22.96
CA PHE A 49 3.35 -20.29 21.97
C PHE A 49 2.85 -19.31 20.89
N LEU A 50 1.67 -19.55 20.32
CA LEU A 50 1.09 -18.67 19.31
C LEU A 50 0.80 -17.27 19.86
N LEU A 51 0.35 -17.15 21.10
CA LEU A 51 0.12 -15.88 21.77
C LEU A 51 1.41 -15.06 21.83
N ASN A 52 2.52 -15.69 22.22
CA ASN A 52 3.83 -15.04 22.25
C ASN A 52 4.28 -14.59 20.86
N VAL A 53 4.15 -15.45 19.84
CA VAL A 53 4.49 -15.11 18.45
C VAL A 53 3.61 -13.99 17.90
N ALA A 54 2.31 -14.01 18.18
CA ALA A 54 1.35 -12.99 17.77
C ALA A 54 1.68 -11.63 18.39
N ASN A 55 1.95 -11.60 19.69
CA ASN A 55 2.35 -10.39 20.41
C ASN A 55 3.67 -9.83 19.89
N GLN A 56 4.67 -10.68 19.64
CA GLN A 56 5.94 -10.27 19.05
C GLN A 56 5.75 -9.65 17.66
N LYS A 57 4.94 -10.28 16.79
CA LYS A 57 4.62 -9.75 15.46
C LYS A 57 3.87 -8.41 15.54
N MET A 58 2.97 -8.27 16.50
CA MET A 58 2.23 -7.03 16.73
C MET A 58 3.17 -5.90 17.16
N GLU A 59 4.09 -6.18 18.08
CA GLU A 59 5.05 -5.19 18.58
C GLU A 59 6.00 -4.71 17.49
N GLU A 60 6.52 -5.63 16.66
CA GLU A 60 7.31 -5.27 15.49
C GLU A 60 6.50 -4.44 14.49
N ASN A 61 5.21 -4.75 14.29
CA ASN A 61 4.34 -3.96 13.42
C ASN A 61 4.15 -2.52 13.95
N LYS A 62 3.98 -2.34 15.26
CA LYS A 62 3.91 -1.00 15.89
C LYS A 62 5.19 -0.20 15.63
N LYS A 63 6.36 -0.80 15.81
CA LYS A 63 7.65 -0.15 15.52
C LYS A 63 7.78 0.29 14.07
N ARG A 64 7.26 -0.50 13.12
CA ARG A 64 7.24 -0.13 11.69
C ARG A 64 6.31 1.04 11.41
N ILE A 65 5.13 1.07 12.03
CA ILE A 65 4.19 2.20 11.92
C ILE A 65 4.84 3.47 12.45
N GLU A 66 5.48 3.41 13.62
CA GLU A 66 6.17 4.56 14.23
C GLU A 66 7.31 5.07 13.33
N ARG A 67 8.16 4.17 12.83
CA ARG A 67 9.22 4.54 11.86
C ARG A 67 8.65 5.20 10.62
N PHE A 68 7.55 4.67 10.07
CA PHE A 68 6.89 5.25 8.91
C PHE A 68 6.37 6.66 9.18
N TYR A 69 5.71 6.85 10.31
CA TYR A 69 5.22 8.15 10.74
C TYR A 69 6.36 9.17 10.86
N ASN A 70 7.44 8.83 11.56
CA ASN A 70 8.59 9.72 11.73
C ASN A 70 9.27 10.06 10.40
N CYS A 71 9.44 9.07 9.51
CA CYS A 71 9.98 9.30 8.18
C CYS A 71 9.10 10.25 7.35
N LEU A 72 7.78 10.10 7.44
CA LEU A 72 6.82 10.96 6.74
C LEU A 72 6.85 12.38 7.27
N GLN A 73 6.85 12.54 8.60
CA GLN A 73 6.90 13.84 9.25
C GLN A 73 8.17 14.61 8.83
N HIS A 74 9.34 13.97 8.89
CA HIS A 74 10.59 14.60 8.46
C HIS A 74 10.64 14.95 6.97
N ALA A 75 10.02 14.13 6.11
CA ALA A 75 9.93 14.44 4.69
C ALA A 75 9.10 15.71 4.46
N LEU A 76 7.98 15.84 5.17
CA LEU A 76 7.11 17.01 5.10
C LEU A 76 7.81 18.28 5.62
N GLU A 77 8.51 18.18 6.75
CA GLU A 77 9.30 19.30 7.32
C GLU A 77 10.43 19.77 6.37
N ARG A 78 11.08 18.86 5.64
CA ARG A 78 12.11 19.23 4.66
C ARG A 78 11.51 19.95 3.44
N GLU A 79 10.31 19.57 3.04
CA GLU A 79 9.59 20.21 1.93
C GLU A 79 9.18 21.65 2.29
N THR A 80 8.70 21.90 3.52
CA THR A 80 8.35 23.26 3.93
C THR A 80 9.57 24.20 3.98
N MET A 81 10.72 23.72 4.45
CA MET A 81 11.95 24.53 4.55
C MET A 81 12.59 24.82 3.19
N THR A 82 12.47 23.92 2.22
CA THR A 82 12.95 24.16 0.84
C THR A 82 12.10 25.17 0.08
N ASN A 83 10.84 25.36 0.46
CA ASN A 83 9.95 26.36 -0.13
C ASN A 83 10.17 27.79 0.44
N LEU A 84 10.85 27.94 1.58
CA LEU A 84 11.13 29.23 2.21
C LEU A 84 12.43 29.91 1.75
N HIS A 85 13.33 29.18 1.07
CA HIS A 85 14.54 29.77 0.52
C HIS A 85 14.30 30.19 -0.95
N PRO A 86 14.35 31.49 -1.30
CA PRO A 86 14.28 31.89 -2.70
C PRO A 86 15.50 31.30 -3.41
N LYS A 87 15.26 30.47 -4.43
CA LYS A 87 16.32 30.06 -5.37
C LYS A 87 16.84 31.32 -6.04
N ILE A 88 18.06 31.73 -5.68
CA ILE A 88 18.86 32.65 -6.50
C ILE A 88 18.93 32.00 -7.88
N LYS A 89 18.39 32.69 -8.88
CA LYS A 89 18.37 32.24 -10.27
C LYS A 89 19.79 32.32 -10.83
N GLU A 90 20.56 31.24 -10.76
CA GLU A 90 21.65 31.03 -11.71
C GLU A 90 21.07 30.44 -12.99
N LYS A 91 20.84 31.33 -13.96
CA LYS A 91 20.73 30.97 -15.38
C LYS A 91 22.05 30.33 -15.78
N ASN A 92 22.05 29.04 -16.09
CA ASN A 92 23.02 28.47 -17.00
C ASN A 92 22.32 27.49 -17.93
N ASN A 93 22.20 27.92 -19.18
CA ASN A 93 21.74 27.14 -20.31
C ASN A 93 22.65 25.92 -20.48
N SER A 94 22.08 24.72 -20.59
CA SER A 94 22.75 23.63 -21.30
C SER A 94 21.71 22.75 -21.97
N SER A 95 21.75 22.82 -23.29
CA SER A 95 20.97 22.07 -24.25
C SER A 95 21.25 20.58 -24.17
N TYR A 96 20.24 19.76 -23.85
CA TYR A 96 20.27 18.34 -24.20
C TYR A 96 19.35 18.07 -25.38
N ILE A 97 20.02 17.70 -26.47
CA ILE A 97 19.51 17.51 -27.81
C ILE A 97 18.52 16.34 -27.82
N HIS A 98 17.32 16.62 -28.31
CA HIS A 98 16.36 15.63 -28.77
C HIS A 98 16.96 14.82 -29.93
N LYS A 99 17.00 13.49 -29.83
CA LYS A 99 16.83 12.50 -30.93
C LYS A 99 17.18 11.07 -30.49
N LYS A 100 16.18 10.18 -30.41
CA LYS A 100 16.17 8.95 -31.25
C LYS A 100 14.77 8.34 -31.32
N LYS A 101 14.13 8.48 -32.48
CA LYS A 101 13.06 7.61 -32.99
C LYS A 101 13.56 6.17 -32.99
N ARG A 102 12.81 5.24 -32.40
CA ARG A 102 12.91 3.80 -32.71
C ARG A 102 11.56 3.39 -33.31
N ASN A 103 11.58 3.07 -34.60
CA ASN A 103 10.44 2.49 -35.32
C ASN A 103 10.26 1.00 -34.92
N PRO A 104 9.07 0.41 -35.15
CA PRO A 104 8.67 -0.86 -34.58
C PRO A 104 9.21 -2.03 -35.43
N GLU A 105 9.89 -2.97 -34.78
CA GLU A 105 10.18 -4.28 -35.37
C GLU A 105 9.42 -5.36 -34.62
N LYS A 106 8.62 -6.08 -35.42
CA LYS A 106 7.82 -7.24 -35.06
C LYS A 106 8.75 -8.38 -34.60
N THR A 107 8.57 -8.84 -33.38
CA THR A 107 8.93 -10.22 -33.02
C THR A 107 7.73 -10.89 -32.39
N ARG A 108 7.18 -11.84 -33.13
CA ARG A 108 6.11 -12.76 -32.72
C ARG A 108 6.60 -13.58 -31.54
N ALA A 109 5.88 -13.54 -30.43
CA ALA A 109 5.76 -14.66 -29.50
C ALA A 109 4.28 -14.81 -29.18
N GLN A 110 3.74 -15.91 -29.66
CA GLN A 110 2.34 -16.27 -29.71
C GLN A 110 2.01 -17.02 -28.41
N CYS A 111 1.03 -16.54 -27.64
CA CYS A 111 0.26 -17.40 -26.75
C CYS A 111 -1.23 -17.16 -27.05
N ILE A 112 -1.87 -18.25 -27.44
CA ILE A 112 -3.23 -18.38 -27.97
C ILE A 112 -4.22 -18.41 -26.80
N THR A 113 -5.21 -17.54 -26.89
CA THR A 113 -6.67 -17.71 -26.70
C THR A 113 -7.19 -18.35 -25.42
N LYS A 114 -8.00 -17.60 -24.65
CA LYS A 114 -9.47 -17.76 -24.61
C LYS A 114 -10.17 -16.42 -24.33
N GLU A 115 -10.99 -15.99 -25.29
CA GLU A 115 -12.04 -14.99 -25.15
C GLU A 115 -13.22 -15.56 -24.36
N SER A 116 -13.86 -14.70 -23.59
CA SER A 116 -15.33 -14.64 -23.52
C SER A 116 -15.71 -13.19 -23.17
N ASP A 117 -16.10 -12.46 -24.21
CA ASP A 117 -17.11 -11.38 -24.26
C ASP A 117 -18.37 -11.81 -23.46
N GLU A 118 -19.27 -11.01 -22.89
CA GLU A 118 -19.71 -9.60 -22.82
C GLU A 118 -20.44 -9.54 -21.43
N GLU A 119 -20.74 -8.43 -20.72
CA GLU A 119 -21.52 -7.25 -21.06
C GLU A 119 -21.23 -6.17 -19.99
N LEU A 120 -21.28 -4.91 -20.43
CA LEU A 120 -21.38 -3.72 -19.60
C LEU A 120 -22.81 -3.60 -19.05
N GLU A 121 -22.99 -3.05 -17.84
CA GLU A 121 -23.80 -1.83 -17.65
C GLU A 121 -23.82 -1.28 -16.21
N ASN A 122 -23.52 0.02 -16.16
CA ASN A 122 -23.99 1.13 -15.31
C ASN A 122 -23.55 1.31 -13.84
N ASP A 123 -23.00 2.52 -13.63
CA ASP A 123 -22.72 3.25 -12.40
C ASP A 123 -24.03 3.71 -11.71
N ASP A 124 -24.06 3.68 -10.37
CA ASP A 124 -24.46 4.78 -9.45
C ASP A 124 -24.94 4.20 -8.11
N ASP A 125 -24.15 4.42 -7.05
CA ASP A 125 -24.59 4.85 -5.70
C ASP A 125 -23.38 4.83 -4.73
N ASP A 126 -22.58 5.90 -4.79
CA ASP A 126 -21.71 6.30 -3.68
C ASP A 126 -22.57 7.14 -2.70
N ASP A 127 -23.23 6.49 -1.74
CA ASP A 127 -23.49 7.11 -0.44
C ASP A 127 -23.17 6.11 0.68
N LEU A 128 -21.94 6.20 1.19
CA LEU A 128 -21.64 5.73 2.53
C LEU A 128 -20.99 6.88 3.29
N GLY A 129 -21.84 7.82 3.72
CA GLY A 129 -21.55 8.74 4.82
C GLY A 129 -21.07 7.97 6.05
N ILE A 130 -19.78 8.02 6.32
CA ILE A 130 -19.17 7.49 7.54
C ILE A 130 -19.51 8.46 8.68
N ASN A 131 -20.65 8.27 9.32
CA ASN A 131 -20.89 8.78 10.67
C ASN A 131 -20.70 7.62 11.65
N VAL A 132 -19.56 7.65 12.34
CA VAL A 132 -19.19 6.70 13.39
C VAL A 132 -19.67 7.28 14.71
N THR A 133 -20.84 6.83 15.17
CA THR A 133 -21.23 6.96 16.59
C THR A 133 -20.99 5.61 17.25
N ILE A 134 -19.93 5.56 18.06
CA ILE A 134 -19.45 4.37 18.76
C ILE A 134 -20.14 4.30 20.14
N PHE A 135 -20.97 3.27 20.31
CA PHE A 135 -21.68 2.75 21.51
C PHE A 135 -23.01 3.40 21.94
N PRO A 136 -24.05 2.60 22.23
CA PRO A 136 -25.04 2.88 23.26
C PRO A 136 -24.50 2.46 24.64
N GLU A 137 -24.61 3.36 25.62
CA GLU A 137 -24.71 3.03 27.05
C GLU A 137 -25.98 2.20 27.25
N ASP A 138 -25.85 1.06 27.95
CA ASP A 138 -26.74 0.58 29.00
C ASP A 138 -26.62 -0.95 29.16
N TYR A 139 -25.95 -1.38 30.24
CA TYR A 139 -26.42 -2.44 31.13
C TYR A 139 -25.73 -2.35 32.49
#